data_AF-A0A9E2AU67-F1
#
_entry.id   AF-A0A9E2AU67-F1
#
_cell.length_a   1.000
_cell.length_b   1.000
_cell.length_c   1.000
_cell.angle_alpha   90.00
_cell.angle_beta   90.00
_cell.angle_gamma   90.00
#
_symmetry.space_group_name_H-M   'P 1'
#
loop_
_entity.id
_entity.type
_entity.pdbx_description
1 polymer ?
#
loop_
_entity_poly.entity_id
_entity_poly.type
_entity_poly.pdbx_seq_one_letter_code
_entity_poly.pdbx_strand_id
1 'polypeptide(L)' 'VTSGVIMFFSFPYKVGDKVEIHDKDFPIQAIIEDIRAFHLHLRLENGDLVTYPNNLMLQKAVTLIEKDALDELP' A
#
# COMPACT_ATOMS: atom_id res chain seq x y z
N VAL A 1 28.12 8.81 4.35
CA VAL A 1 26.86 8.45 3.67
C VAL A 1 26.10 7.52 4.61
N THR A 2 25.37 8.11 5.54
CA THR A 2 24.80 7.45 6.73
C THR A 2 23.34 7.12 6.47
N SER A 3 22.98 5.84 6.58
CA SER A 3 21.65 5.24 6.80
C SER A 3 20.44 5.67 5.95
N GLY A 4 20.58 6.51 4.93
CA GLY A 4 19.46 7.02 4.13
C GLY A 4 18.97 6.11 3.00
N VAL A 5 19.48 4.89 2.91
CA VAL A 5 19.34 4.04 1.71
C VAL A 5 19.02 2.61 2.15
N ILE A 6 17.79 2.19 1.87
CA ILE A 6 17.30 0.79 1.80
C ILE A 6 16.81 0.18 3.13
N MET A 7 15.64 0.63 3.61
CA MET A 7 14.61 -0.32 4.03
C MET A 7 13.68 -0.54 2.83
N PHE A 8 14.15 -1.30 1.84
CA PHE A 8 13.26 -1.91 0.86
C PHE A 8 12.60 -3.07 1.60
N PHE A 9 11.46 -2.79 2.21
CA PHE A 9 10.65 -3.83 2.83
C PHE A 9 10.31 -4.85 1.74
N SER A 10 10.77 -6.09 1.92
CA SER A 10 10.26 -7.25 1.19
C SER A 10 8.85 -7.54 1.69
N PHE A 11 7.93 -6.60 1.45
CA PHE A 11 6.53 -6.88 1.68
C PHE A 11 6.09 -7.95 0.69
N PRO A 12 5.21 -8.88 1.09
CA PRO A 12 4.70 -9.91 0.19
C PRO A 12 3.73 -9.36 -0.87
N TYR A 13 3.52 -8.04 -0.89
CA TYR A 13 2.64 -7.30 -1.79
C TYR A 13 3.43 -6.29 -2.64
N LYS A 14 2.98 -6.09 -3.87
CA LYS A 14 3.58 -5.23 -4.90
C LYS A 14 2.55 -4.26 -5.46
N VAL A 15 3.02 -3.34 -6.32
CA VAL A 15 2.13 -2.54 -7.18
C VAL A 15 1.22 -3.48 -7.95
N GLY A 16 -0.07 -3.17 -7.98
CA GLY A 16 -1.11 -4.02 -8.55
C GLY A 16 -1.94 -4.80 -7.54
N ASP A 17 -1.41 -5.07 -6.35
CA ASP A 17 -2.13 -5.89 -5.38
C ASP A 17 -3.23 -5.08 -4.67
N LYS A 18 -4.37 -5.73 -4.42
CA LYS A 18 -5.42 -5.21 -3.55
C LYS A 18 -5.14 -5.62 -2.12
N VAL A 19 -5.05 -4.65 -1.22
CA VAL A 19 -4.75 -4.85 0.19
C VAL A 19 -5.81 -4.24 1.09
N GLU A 20 -5.97 -4.84 2.27
CA GLU A 20 -6.72 -4.27 3.39
C GLU A 20 -5.76 -3.89 4.51
N ILE A 21 -5.78 -2.61 4.87
CA ILE A 21 -4.99 -2.04 5.95
C ILE A 21 -5.88 -1.97 7.18
N HIS A 22 -5.52 -2.72 8.22
CA HIS A 22 -6.25 -2.79 9.48
C HIS A 22 -5.88 -1.60 10.39
N ASP A 23 -6.24 -0.40 9.95
CA ASP A 23 -6.20 0.78 10.80
C ASP A 23 -7.50 0.89 11.61
N LYS A 24 -7.39 1.10 12.92
CA LYS A 24 -8.56 1.18 13.81
C LYS A 24 -9.38 2.43 13.56
N ASP A 25 -8.72 3.52 13.19
CA ASP A 25 -9.36 4.81 12.99
C ASP A 25 -9.92 4.94 11.56
N PHE A 26 -9.28 4.27 10.61
CA PHE A 26 -9.63 4.37 9.19
C PHE A 26 -9.25 3.09 8.44
N PRO A 27 -10.09 2.04 8.47
CA PRO A 27 -9.84 0.82 7.70
C PRO A 27 -9.82 1.16 6.21
N ILE A 28 -8.79 0.70 5.50
CA ILE A 28 -8.61 1.01 4.07
C ILE A 28 -8.58 -0.30 3.29
N GLN A 29 -9.42 -0.40 2.27
CA GLN A 29 -9.26 -1.36 1.18
C GLN A 29 -8.88 -0.60 -0.09
N ALA A 30 -7.75 -0.95 -0.69
CA ALA A 30 -7.21 -0.22 -1.82
C ALA A 30 -6.27 -1.07 -2.68
N ILE A 31 -6.10 -0.66 -3.93
CA ILE A 31 -5.07 -1.18 -4.82
C ILE A 31 -3.80 -0.36 -4.64
N ILE A 32 -2.65 -1.03 -4.50
CA ILE A 32 -1.35 -0.37 -4.49
C ILE A 32 -1.04 0.11 -5.91
N GLU A 33 -1.19 1.40 -6.15
CA GLU A 33 -0.93 2.01 -7.45
C GLU A 33 0.56 2.34 -7.63
N ASP A 34 1.25 2.73 -6.55
CA ASP A 34 2.68 3.03 -6.59
C ASP A 34 3.33 2.92 -5.21
N ILE A 35 4.63 2.63 -5.18
CA ILE A 35 5.44 2.55 -3.96
C ILE A 35 6.57 3.57 -4.07
N ARG A 36 6.46 4.66 -3.30
CA ARG A 36 7.50 5.69 -3.19
C ARG A 36 8.37 5.46 -1.95
N ALA A 37 9.50 6.17 -1.91
CA ALA A 37 10.46 6.07 -0.81
C ALA A 37 9.85 6.35 0.58
N PHE A 38 8.82 7.21 0.67
CA PHE A 38 8.25 7.66 1.94
C PHE A 38 6.75 7.39 2.11
N HIS A 39 6.04 7.03 1.03
CA HIS A 39 4.61 6.78 1.05
C HIS A 39 4.19 5.85 -0.08
N LEU A 40 3.03 5.23 0.09
CA LEU A 40 2.31 4.48 -0.92
C LEU A 40 1.27 5.37 -1.58
N HIS A 41 1.04 5.15 -2.86
CA HIS A 41 -0.16 5.61 -3.56
C HIS A 41 -1.16 4.47 -3.59
N LEU A 42 -2.33 4.70 -3.01
CA LEU A 42 -3.40 3.72 -2.85
C LEU A 42 -4.64 4.21 -3.60
N ARG A 43 -5.17 3.38 -4.48
CA ARG A 43 -6.43 3.64 -5.19
C ARG A 43 -7.58 2.99 -4.42
N LEU A 44 -8.48 3.80 -3.90
CA LEU A 44 -9.71 3.32 -3.26
C LEU A 44 -10.72 2.85 -4.33
N GLU A 45 -11.70 2.04 -3.92
CA GLU A 45 -12.76 1.53 -4.82
C GLU A 45 -13.63 2.64 -5.42
N ASN A 46 -13.76 3.77 -4.72
CA ASN A 46 -14.48 4.95 -5.21
C ASN A 46 -13.67 5.77 -6.25
N GLY A 47 -12.45 5.34 -6.56
CA GLY A 47 -11.56 6.01 -7.50
C GLY A 47 -10.67 7.08 -6.87
N ASP A 48 -10.75 7.34 -5.56
CA ASP A 48 -9.89 8.33 -4.91
C ASP A 48 -8.45 7.84 -4.78
N LEU A 49 -7.50 8.77 -4.95
CA LEU A 49 -6.08 8.52 -4.69
C LEU A 49 -5.73 8.95 -3.27
N VAL A 50 -5.29 8.00 -2.45
CA VAL A 50 -4.83 8.24 -1.08
C VAL A 50 -3.33 8.00 -0.99
N THR A 51 -2.62 8.93 -0.37
CA THR A 51 -1.20 8.74 -0.04
C THR A 51 -1.05 8.25 1.39
N TYR A 52 -0.41 7.11 1.59
CA TYR A 52 -0.27 6.49 2.92
C TYR A 52 1.20 6.38 3.33
N PRO A 53 1.64 6.99 4.44
CA PRO A 53 3.03 6.94 4.89
C PRO A 53 3.56 5.52 5.17
N ASN A 54 4.78 5.22 4.73
CA ASN A 54 5.39 3.89 4.89
C ASN A 54 5.53 3.50 6.37
N ASN A 55 5.82 4.46 7.25
CA ASN A 55 5.98 4.20 8.69
C ASN A 55 4.68 3.76 9.37
N LEU A 56 3.53 4.22 8.87
CA LEU A 56 2.24 3.75 9.36
C LEU A 56 1.99 2.32 8.88
N MET A 57 2.35 1.98 7.65
CA MET A 57 2.14 0.62 7.14
C MET A 57 2.84 -0.45 7.97
N LEU A 58 4.05 -0.15 8.44
CA LEU A 58 4.84 -1.06 9.27
C LEU A 58 4.23 -1.35 10.64
N GLN A 59 3.33 -0.48 11.11
CA GLN A 59 2.72 -0.56 12.44
C GLN A 59 1.31 -1.16 12.38
N LYS A 60 0.78 -1.43 11.18
CA LYS A 60 -0.58 -1.95 10.98
C LYS A 60 -0.51 -3.35 10.40
N ALA A 61 -1.48 -4.19 10.75
CA ALA A 61 -1.66 -5.46 10.05
C ALA A 61 -2.20 -5.18 8.64
N VAL A 62 -1.74 -5.95 7.66
CA VAL A 62 -2.16 -5.82 6.26
C VAL A 62 -2.56 -7.20 5.74
N THR A 63 -3.75 -7.29 5.16
CA THR A 63 -4.21 -8.48 4.44
C THR A 63 -4.01 -8.25 2.95
N LEU A 64 -3.37 -9.20 2.27
CA LEU A 64 -3.40 -9.28 0.81
C LEU A 64 -4.75 -9.90 0.41
N ILE A 65 -5.63 -9.11 -0.19
CA ILE A 65 -6.94 -9.59 -0.66
C ILE A 65 -6.77 -10.30 -1.99
N GLU A 66 -6.05 -9.67 -2.92
CA GLU A 66 -5.93 -10.13 -4.30
C GLU A 66 -4.60 -9.71 -4.91
N LYS A 67 -4.00 -10.60 -5.71
CA LYS A 67 -2.77 -10.32 -6.44
C LYS A 67 -3.10 -9.77 -7.82
N ASP A 68 -2.33 -8.78 -8.26
CA ASP A 68 -2.42 -8.23 -9.62
C ASP A 68 -3.83 -7.69 -10.00
N ALA A 69 -4.55 -7.10 -9.04
CA ALA A 69 -5.89 -6.53 -9.22
C ALA A 69 -5.95 -5.29 -10.14
N LEU A 70 -4.81 -4.71 -10.55
CA LEU A 70 -4.78 -3.61 -11.54
C LEU A 70 -5.32 -4.03 -12.91
N ASP A 71 -5.24 -5.33 -13.27
CA ASP A 71 -5.69 -5.83 -14.56
C ASP A 71 -7.23 -5.89 -14.68
N GLU A 72 -7.96 -5.66 -13.59
CA GLU A 72 -9.43 -5.64 -13.55
C GLU A 72 -10.04 -4.24 -13.66
N LEU A 73 -9.22 -3.18 -13.69
CA LEU A 73 -9.70 -1.83 -13.93
C LEU A 73 -10.04 -1.66 -15.42
N PRO A 74 -11.28 -1.23 -15.77
CA PRO A 74 -11.70 -1.05 -17.17
C PRO A 74 -10.99 0.10 -17.89
#